data_AF-A0A6A8D6W0-F1
#
_entry.id   AF-A0A6A8D6W0-F1
#
_cell.length_a   1.000
_cell.length_b   1.000
_cell.length_c   1.000
_cell.angle_alpha   90.00
_cell.angle_beta   90.00
_cell.angle_gamma   90.00
#
_symmetry.space_group_name_H-M   'P 1'
#
loop_
_entity.id
_entity.type
_entity.pdbx_description
1 polymer ?
#
loop_
_entity_poly.entity_id
_entity_poly.type
_entity_poly.pdbx_seq_one_letter_code
_entity_poly.pdbx_strand_id
1 'polypeptide(L)'
;MTTKEVSQRWLEIQQDIKNDFLTHITKPELVAIVKKLDLDVQGFSKRNVHKAREPFLKQAVTQLIDNTIDLHLFFSSFTQPFYQQMEDYDYQTFLLKASLSDGPTNIDKLLLLATLFPEQYKENRDQIASNIKNGQDALCGFVEPSLTDILSSNVEKYDFTRLFKEFFNQHEELNGNILPDTFDPDDFFTNVYEDLEKSYVLNLLKDFDLDDFNFSDQDLLFIFKLGLAEAIYHDVEQLKIHKNTADKALAERDSFESKVNQFSKQRLDQSNKIKEKDKEIKQLNAQHKKELKTVSLENEKLRQSMEKVTIENKQLNQNQEKMQFNLFNDEDQFFFMTRANQSSFNKLIPNNLIISYDPDTSFSEQFKSLPNNRLLFIDANKMTSKLQMTIENHLNYKKISYKFVSGAPETMFRQIIFYLEGDSSDETNK
;
A
#
# COMPACT_ATOMS: atom_id res chain seq x y z
N MET A 1 -41.89 0.55 61.90
CA MET A 1 -42.52 -0.78 62.04
C MET A 1 -41.53 -1.74 62.67
N THR A 2 -41.97 -2.67 63.52
CA THR A 2 -41.03 -3.64 64.14
C THR A 2 -40.67 -4.74 63.13
N THR A 3 -39.42 -5.22 63.15
CA THR A 3 -38.88 -6.29 62.28
C THR A 3 -39.68 -7.60 62.30
N LYS A 4 -40.56 -7.81 63.30
CA LYS A 4 -41.45 -8.98 63.38
C LYS A 4 -42.70 -8.88 62.50
N GLU A 5 -43.25 -7.68 62.27
CA GLU A 5 -44.47 -7.51 61.45
C GLU A 5 -44.19 -7.56 59.95
N VAL A 6 -43.01 -7.05 59.54
CA VAL A 6 -42.52 -7.17 58.16
C VAL A 6 -42.30 -8.65 57.79
N SER A 7 -41.87 -9.46 58.75
CA SER A 7 -41.59 -10.89 58.54
C SER A 7 -42.83 -11.71 58.17
N GLN A 8 -43.99 -11.47 58.79
CA GLN A 8 -45.18 -12.30 58.52
C GLN A 8 -45.85 -11.94 57.19
N ARG A 9 -45.97 -10.65 56.88
CA ARG A 9 -46.56 -10.16 55.63
C ARG A 9 -45.73 -10.53 54.41
N TRP A 10 -44.40 -10.44 54.54
CA TRP A 10 -43.46 -10.90 53.52
C TRP A 10 -43.66 -12.38 53.18
N LEU A 11 -43.78 -13.23 54.21
CA LEU A 11 -43.89 -14.67 54.03
C LEU A 11 -45.14 -15.08 53.24
N GLU A 12 -46.21 -14.29 53.30
CA GLU A 12 -47.46 -14.54 52.56
C GLU A 12 -47.33 -14.27 51.06
N ILE A 13 -46.52 -13.29 50.65
CA ILE A 13 -46.43 -12.84 49.25
C ILE A 13 -45.16 -13.29 48.53
N GLN A 14 -44.17 -13.83 49.26
CA GLN A 14 -42.85 -14.18 48.70
C GLN A 14 -42.90 -15.13 47.48
N GLN A 15 -43.87 -16.05 47.44
CA GLN A 15 -44.04 -16.96 46.29
C GLN A 15 -44.64 -16.23 45.09
N ASP A 16 -45.59 -15.32 45.33
CA ASP A 16 -46.18 -14.51 44.28
C ASP A 16 -45.12 -13.60 43.65
N ILE A 17 -44.31 -12.92 44.48
CA ILE A 17 -43.20 -12.07 44.04
C ILE A 17 -42.20 -12.88 43.22
N LYS A 18 -41.81 -14.06 43.71
CA LYS A 18 -40.90 -14.96 42.98
C LYS A 18 -41.46 -15.32 41.61
N ASN A 19 -42.74 -15.67 41.54
CA ASN A 19 -43.38 -16.02 40.28
C ASN A 19 -43.44 -14.84 39.32
N ASP A 20 -43.80 -13.65 39.80
CA ASP A 20 -43.85 -12.44 38.99
C ASP A 20 -42.46 -12.03 38.51
N PHE A 21 -41.46 -12.08 39.38
CA PHE A 21 -40.05 -11.88 39.03
C PHE A 21 -39.61 -12.82 37.90
N LEU A 22 -39.78 -14.13 38.05
CA LEU A 22 -39.37 -15.11 37.04
C LEU A 22 -40.16 -15.00 35.73
N THR A 23 -41.41 -14.54 35.81
CA THR A 23 -42.28 -14.33 34.64
C THR A 23 -41.81 -13.13 33.84
N HIS A 24 -41.52 -12.02 34.52
CA HIS A 24 -41.30 -10.73 33.88
C HIS A 24 -39.82 -10.38 33.64
N ILE A 25 -38.89 -11.04 34.32
CA ILE A 25 -37.46 -10.76 34.16
C ILE A 25 -36.99 -10.96 32.72
N THR A 26 -36.27 -9.97 32.22
CA THR A 26 -35.75 -9.97 30.86
C THR A 26 -34.47 -10.80 30.75
N LYS A 27 -34.15 -11.23 29.52
CA LYS A 27 -32.90 -11.95 29.26
C LYS A 27 -31.65 -11.17 29.67
N PRO A 28 -31.49 -9.86 29.37
CA PRO A 28 -30.34 -9.08 29.83
C PRO A 28 -30.17 -9.09 31.35
N GLU A 29 -31.27 -8.95 32.10
CA GLU A 29 -31.26 -9.00 33.57
C GLU A 29 -30.88 -10.38 34.09
N LEU A 30 -31.41 -11.46 33.51
CA LEU A 30 -31.01 -12.83 33.84
C LEU A 30 -29.50 -13.05 33.62
N VAL A 31 -28.95 -12.54 32.51
CA VAL A 31 -27.50 -12.60 32.24
C VAL A 31 -26.71 -11.82 33.28
N ALA A 32 -27.20 -10.65 33.71
CA ALA A 32 -26.57 -9.84 34.74
C ALA A 32 -26.53 -10.58 36.09
N ILE A 33 -27.64 -11.21 36.49
CA ILE A 33 -27.73 -12.02 37.73
C ILE A 33 -26.74 -13.17 37.69
N VAL A 34 -26.78 -13.97 36.63
CA VAL A 34 -25.91 -15.14 36.47
C VAL A 34 -24.44 -14.74 36.56
N LYS A 35 -24.06 -13.61 35.97
CA LYS A 35 -22.69 -13.10 36.06
C LYS A 35 -22.33 -12.56 37.45
N LYS A 36 -23.22 -11.78 38.07
CA LYS A 36 -22.98 -11.14 39.38
C LYS A 36 -22.87 -12.17 40.49
N LEU A 37 -23.67 -13.22 40.43
CA LEU A 37 -23.74 -14.29 41.44
C LEU A 37 -22.95 -15.54 41.04
N ASP A 38 -22.22 -15.47 39.93
CA ASP A 38 -21.34 -16.53 39.43
C ASP A 38 -22.04 -17.90 39.28
N LEU A 39 -23.25 -17.90 38.73
CA LEU A 39 -24.08 -19.11 38.61
C LEU A 39 -23.63 -19.99 37.43
N ASP A 40 -23.59 -21.30 37.68
CA ASP A 40 -23.29 -22.28 36.64
C ASP A 40 -24.50 -22.50 35.72
N VAL A 41 -24.33 -22.19 34.43
CA VAL A 41 -25.34 -22.45 33.40
C VAL A 41 -24.88 -23.61 32.52
N GLN A 42 -25.65 -24.70 32.53
CA GLN A 42 -25.28 -25.94 31.85
C GLN A 42 -24.97 -25.70 30.35
N GLY A 43 -23.78 -26.12 29.92
CA GLY A 43 -23.33 -26.01 28.52
C GLY A 43 -22.79 -24.62 28.11
N PHE A 44 -22.73 -23.66 29.04
CA PHE A 44 -22.20 -22.32 28.76
C PHE A 44 -21.06 -21.97 29.72
N SER A 45 -19.98 -21.41 29.18
CA SER A 45 -18.92 -20.83 30.01
C SER A 45 -19.31 -19.43 30.47
N LYS A 46 -18.72 -18.96 31.58
CA LYS A 46 -18.93 -17.60 32.14
C LYS A 46 -18.76 -16.49 31.09
N ARG A 47 -17.81 -16.64 30.17
CA ARG A 47 -17.56 -15.68 29.08
C ARG A 47 -18.69 -15.65 28.04
N ASN A 48 -19.33 -16.79 27.78
CA ASN A 48 -20.33 -16.96 26.72
C ASN A 48 -21.76 -17.04 27.24
N VAL A 49 -22.00 -16.79 28.53
CA VAL A 49 -23.32 -16.94 29.15
C VAL A 49 -24.39 -16.03 28.57
N HIS A 50 -24.00 -14.89 27.99
CA HIS A 50 -24.89 -14.00 27.23
C HIS A 50 -25.53 -14.67 26.01
N LYS A 51 -24.91 -15.72 25.47
CA LYS A 51 -25.42 -16.52 24.35
C LYS A 51 -26.41 -17.61 24.77
N ALA A 52 -26.53 -17.89 26.07
CA ALA A 52 -27.49 -18.87 26.56
C ALA A 52 -28.91 -18.48 26.18
N ARG A 53 -29.76 -19.48 25.89
CA ARG A 53 -31.19 -19.25 25.69
C ARG A 53 -31.83 -18.94 27.04
N GLU A 54 -32.85 -18.09 27.02
CA GLU A 54 -33.54 -17.63 28.23
C GLU A 54 -33.99 -18.75 29.17
N PRO A 55 -34.53 -19.90 28.70
CA PRO A 55 -34.93 -20.99 29.61
C PRO A 55 -33.79 -21.56 30.46
N PHE A 56 -32.56 -21.65 29.93
CA PHE A 56 -31.40 -22.14 30.69
C PHE A 56 -30.97 -21.14 31.76
N LEU A 57 -31.04 -19.84 31.44
CA LEU A 57 -30.74 -18.78 32.38
C LEU A 57 -31.80 -18.73 33.50
N LYS A 58 -33.09 -18.80 33.13
CA LYS A 58 -34.21 -18.88 34.09
C LYS A 58 -34.05 -20.09 35.00
N GLN A 59 -33.75 -21.27 34.46
CA GLN A 59 -33.55 -22.46 35.26
C GLN A 59 -32.44 -22.29 36.33
N ALA A 60 -31.28 -21.73 35.95
CA ALA A 60 -30.19 -21.50 36.90
C ALA A 60 -30.59 -20.49 38.00
N VAL A 61 -31.27 -19.41 37.63
CA VAL A 61 -31.76 -18.40 38.59
C VAL A 61 -32.87 -18.97 39.48
N THR A 62 -33.81 -19.75 38.93
CA THR A 62 -34.86 -20.44 39.71
C THR A 62 -34.23 -21.38 40.73
N GLN A 63 -33.24 -22.18 40.34
CA GLN A 63 -32.54 -23.08 41.26
C GLN A 63 -31.84 -22.32 42.39
N LEU A 64 -31.22 -21.18 42.10
CA LEU A 64 -30.64 -20.34 43.14
C LEU A 64 -31.71 -19.84 44.12
N ILE A 65 -32.80 -19.30 43.60
CA ILE A 65 -33.92 -18.75 44.39
C ILE A 65 -34.55 -19.85 45.25
N ASP A 66 -34.78 -21.04 44.70
CA ASP A 66 -35.33 -22.19 45.42
C ASP A 66 -34.42 -22.64 46.58
N ASN A 67 -33.11 -22.49 46.42
CA ASN A 67 -32.12 -22.84 47.44
C ASN A 67 -31.81 -21.69 48.41
N THR A 68 -32.40 -20.51 48.20
CA THR A 68 -32.14 -19.34 49.04
C THR A 68 -33.04 -19.36 50.27
N ILE A 69 -32.42 -19.28 51.47
CA ILE A 69 -33.12 -19.36 52.75
C ILE A 69 -34.03 -18.13 52.98
N ASP A 70 -33.60 -16.97 52.51
CA ASP A 70 -34.34 -15.71 52.70
C ASP A 70 -34.49 -14.94 51.38
N LEU A 71 -35.68 -15.05 50.79
CA LEU A 71 -36.03 -14.33 49.56
C LEU A 71 -36.07 -12.82 49.75
N HIS A 72 -36.37 -12.32 50.96
CA HIS A 72 -36.35 -10.89 51.24
C HIS A 72 -34.93 -10.36 51.10
N LEU A 73 -33.98 -11.06 51.72
CA LEU A 73 -32.57 -10.72 51.63
C LEU A 73 -32.07 -10.82 50.18
N PHE A 74 -32.52 -11.82 49.42
CA PHE A 74 -32.17 -11.95 48.01
C PHE A 74 -32.63 -10.74 47.17
N PHE A 75 -33.91 -10.38 47.24
CA PHE A 75 -34.47 -9.31 46.41
C PHE A 75 -34.00 -7.92 46.84
N SER A 76 -33.83 -7.67 48.14
CA SER A 76 -33.22 -6.43 48.65
C SER A 76 -31.73 -6.33 48.25
N SER A 77 -30.98 -7.43 48.25
CA SER A 77 -29.59 -7.46 47.77
C SER A 77 -29.49 -7.28 46.25
N PHE A 78 -30.48 -7.76 45.50
CA PHE A 78 -30.55 -7.58 44.06
C PHE A 78 -30.72 -6.09 43.71
N THR A 79 -31.64 -5.42 44.40
CA THR A 79 -31.98 -4.00 44.22
C THR A 79 -31.17 -3.06 45.13
N GLN A 80 -30.11 -3.55 45.77
CA GLN A 80 -29.42 -2.88 46.88
C GLN A 80 -29.11 -1.39 46.68
N PRO A 81 -28.59 -0.93 45.51
CA PRO A 81 -28.28 0.50 45.31
C PRO A 81 -29.51 1.40 45.46
N PHE A 82 -30.69 0.90 45.08
CA PHE A 82 -31.95 1.64 45.17
C PHE A 82 -32.66 1.38 46.50
N TYR A 83 -32.59 0.15 47.01
CA TYR A 83 -33.21 -0.24 48.29
C TYR A 83 -32.71 0.65 49.43
N GLN A 84 -31.39 0.83 49.55
CA GLN A 84 -30.78 1.66 50.61
C GLN A 84 -31.16 3.13 50.51
N GLN A 85 -31.50 3.63 49.31
CA GLN A 85 -31.91 5.02 49.12
C GLN A 85 -33.39 5.24 49.44
N MET A 86 -34.21 4.19 49.31
CA MET A 86 -35.67 4.27 49.37
C MET A 86 -36.26 3.61 50.62
N GLU A 87 -35.45 2.97 51.47
CA GLU A 87 -35.93 2.23 52.64
C GLU A 87 -36.67 3.09 53.66
N ASP A 88 -36.29 4.37 53.75
CA ASP A 88 -36.89 5.35 54.68
C ASP A 88 -38.05 6.16 54.06
N TYR A 89 -38.38 5.93 52.78
CA TYR A 89 -39.45 6.67 52.12
C TYR A 89 -40.81 6.17 52.58
N ASP A 90 -41.80 7.08 52.63
CA ASP A 90 -43.19 6.66 52.65
C ASP A 90 -43.63 6.19 51.25
N TYR A 91 -44.80 5.55 51.17
CA TYR A 91 -45.29 4.94 49.94
C TYR A 91 -45.44 5.95 48.79
N GLN A 92 -45.92 7.16 49.08
CA GLN A 92 -46.16 8.18 48.05
C GLN A 92 -44.84 8.74 47.53
N THR A 93 -43.90 9.02 48.43
CA THR A 93 -42.55 9.46 48.10
C THR A 93 -41.81 8.40 47.29
N PHE A 94 -41.96 7.13 47.65
CA PHE A 94 -41.43 6.01 46.87
C PHE A 94 -42.00 5.99 45.45
N LEU A 95 -43.33 6.00 45.28
CA LEU A 95 -43.96 5.96 43.96
C LEU A 95 -43.45 7.09 43.07
N LEU A 96 -43.36 8.31 43.62
CA LEU A 96 -42.90 9.48 42.88
C LEU A 96 -41.43 9.35 42.48
N LYS A 97 -40.54 9.09 43.44
CA LYS A 97 -39.09 9.01 43.19
C LYS A 97 -38.72 7.81 42.31
N ALA A 98 -39.39 6.66 42.48
CA ALA A 98 -39.15 5.48 41.64
C ALA A 98 -39.68 5.67 40.22
N SER A 99 -40.81 6.37 40.02
CA SER A 99 -41.35 6.69 38.69
C SER A 99 -40.46 7.67 37.92
N LEU A 100 -39.88 8.65 38.60
CA LEU A 100 -39.05 9.71 37.99
C LEU A 100 -37.56 9.37 37.85
N SER A 101 -37.12 8.24 38.41
CA SER A 101 -35.73 7.79 38.33
C SER A 101 -35.49 6.92 37.09
N ASP A 102 -34.44 7.24 36.33
CA ASP A 102 -34.01 6.47 35.15
C ASP A 102 -33.16 5.24 35.51
N GLY A 103 -32.85 5.07 36.80
CA GLY A 103 -32.00 3.99 37.30
C GLY A 103 -32.70 2.62 37.37
N PRO A 104 -33.76 2.46 38.16
CA PRO A 104 -34.38 1.15 38.40
C PRO A 104 -35.17 0.67 37.20
N THR A 105 -34.96 -0.59 36.78
CA THR A 105 -35.79 -1.23 35.74
C THR A 105 -37.20 -1.50 36.26
N ASN A 106 -38.12 -1.87 35.36
CA ASN A 106 -39.46 -2.33 35.76
C ASN A 106 -39.43 -3.49 36.78
N ILE A 107 -38.42 -4.35 36.70
CA ILE A 107 -38.24 -5.46 37.65
C ILE A 107 -37.70 -4.96 38.98
N ASP A 108 -36.75 -4.01 38.96
CA ASP A 108 -36.28 -3.37 40.18
C ASP A 108 -37.44 -2.66 40.89
N LYS A 109 -38.26 -1.89 40.16
CA LYS A 109 -39.44 -1.19 40.72
C LYS A 109 -40.43 -2.17 41.34
N LEU A 110 -40.72 -3.29 40.67
CA LEU A 110 -41.56 -4.36 41.20
C LEU A 110 -40.99 -4.92 42.52
N LEU A 111 -39.70 -5.28 42.53
CA LEU A 111 -39.06 -5.88 43.70
C LEU A 111 -38.91 -4.90 44.86
N LEU A 112 -38.59 -3.64 44.59
CA LEU A 112 -38.53 -2.57 45.59
C LEU A 112 -39.91 -2.35 46.22
N LEU A 113 -40.96 -2.25 45.40
CA LEU A 113 -42.32 -2.11 45.90
C LEU A 113 -42.71 -3.30 46.77
N ALA A 114 -42.42 -4.52 46.31
CA ALA A 114 -42.77 -5.75 47.00
C ALA A 114 -42.02 -5.95 48.32
N THR A 115 -40.77 -5.48 48.41
CA THR A 115 -39.93 -5.60 49.61
C THR A 115 -40.20 -4.48 50.62
N LEU A 116 -40.40 -3.24 50.16
CA LEU A 116 -40.63 -2.07 51.03
C LEU A 116 -42.11 -1.90 51.43
N PHE A 117 -43.04 -2.22 50.51
CA PHE A 117 -44.48 -1.99 50.66
C PHE A 117 -45.30 -3.23 50.24
N PRO A 118 -45.17 -4.35 50.99
CA PRO A 118 -45.73 -5.65 50.60
C PRO A 118 -47.25 -5.67 50.43
N GLU A 119 -48.00 -4.88 51.21
CA GLU A 119 -49.47 -4.79 51.11
C GLU A 119 -49.88 -4.07 49.82
N GLN A 120 -49.24 -2.95 49.53
CA GLN A 120 -49.49 -2.15 48.33
C GLN A 120 -49.11 -2.93 47.06
N TYR A 121 -48.03 -3.72 47.11
CA TYR A 121 -47.73 -4.66 46.05
C TYR A 121 -48.88 -5.64 45.80
N LYS A 122 -49.37 -6.29 46.86
CA LYS A 122 -50.42 -7.29 46.78
C LYS A 122 -51.72 -6.72 46.21
N GLU A 123 -52.10 -5.52 46.63
CA GLU A 123 -53.30 -4.82 46.15
C GLU A 123 -53.20 -4.45 44.66
N ASN A 124 -52.00 -4.15 44.17
CA ASN A 124 -51.78 -3.60 42.83
C ASN A 124 -51.11 -4.58 41.84
N ARG A 125 -50.89 -5.83 42.26
CA ARG A 125 -50.13 -6.86 41.55
C ARG A 125 -50.55 -7.05 40.09
N ASP A 126 -51.86 -7.11 39.84
CA ASP A 126 -52.40 -7.36 38.50
C ASP A 126 -52.15 -6.18 37.55
N GLN A 127 -52.25 -4.94 38.05
CA GLN A 127 -51.94 -3.73 37.27
C GLN A 127 -50.44 -3.67 36.94
N ILE A 128 -49.56 -3.95 37.92
CA ILE A 128 -48.10 -4.00 37.70
C ILE A 128 -47.76 -5.03 36.63
N ALA A 129 -48.31 -6.25 36.75
CA ALA A 129 -48.07 -7.32 35.78
C ALA A 129 -48.58 -6.96 34.37
N SER A 130 -49.72 -6.26 34.28
CA SER A 130 -50.27 -5.74 33.03
C SER A 130 -49.35 -4.68 32.41
N ASN A 131 -48.93 -3.69 33.20
CA ASN A 131 -48.03 -2.62 32.76
C ASN A 131 -46.75 -3.19 32.15
N ILE A 132 -46.10 -4.12 32.86
CA ILE A 132 -44.85 -4.74 32.39
C ILE A 132 -45.06 -5.55 31.11
N LYS A 133 -46.16 -6.30 30.99
CA LYS A 133 -46.49 -7.06 29.76
C LYS A 133 -46.70 -6.15 28.56
N ASN A 134 -47.29 -4.98 28.79
CA ASN A 134 -47.57 -4.00 27.74
C ASN A 134 -46.38 -3.08 27.43
N GLY A 135 -45.23 -3.29 28.09
CA GLY A 135 -44.03 -2.46 27.90
C GLY A 135 -44.15 -1.06 28.51
N GLN A 136 -45.11 -0.84 29.42
CA GLN A 136 -45.25 0.40 30.18
C GLN A 136 -44.39 0.36 31.45
N ASP A 137 -44.20 1.51 32.09
CA ASP A 137 -43.55 1.57 33.40
C ASP A 137 -44.32 0.73 34.43
N ALA A 138 -43.62 -0.05 35.25
CA ALA A 138 -44.23 -0.92 36.24
C ALA A 138 -45.18 -0.16 37.18
N LEU A 139 -44.87 1.10 37.49
CA LEU A 139 -45.63 1.95 38.39
C LEU A 139 -46.65 2.86 37.69
N CYS A 140 -46.85 2.68 36.38
CA CYS A 140 -47.78 3.48 35.59
C CYS A 140 -49.21 3.44 36.17
N GLY A 141 -49.79 4.61 36.40
CA GLY A 141 -51.15 4.78 36.91
C GLY A 141 -51.30 4.74 38.44
N PHE A 142 -50.20 4.62 39.21
CA PHE A 142 -50.25 4.75 40.68
C PHE A 142 -49.97 6.17 41.17
N VAL A 143 -49.20 6.93 40.40
CA VAL A 143 -48.89 8.34 40.68
C VAL A 143 -48.82 9.09 39.35
N GLU A 144 -49.43 10.27 39.33
CA GLU A 144 -49.25 11.24 38.24
C GLU A 144 -48.32 12.34 38.78
N PRO A 145 -47.05 12.36 38.37
CA PRO A 145 -46.13 13.38 38.84
C PRO A 145 -46.55 14.76 38.33
N SER A 146 -46.52 15.78 39.18
CA SER A 146 -46.74 17.15 38.75
C SER A 146 -45.54 17.66 37.93
N LEU A 147 -45.73 18.72 37.15
CA LEU A 147 -44.63 19.38 36.44
C LEU A 147 -43.50 19.76 37.40
N THR A 148 -43.84 20.30 38.57
CA THR A 148 -42.87 20.66 39.62
C THR A 148 -42.05 19.46 40.09
N ASP A 149 -42.66 18.28 40.22
CA ASP A 149 -41.95 17.06 40.62
C ASP A 149 -40.98 16.58 39.54
N ILE A 150 -41.39 16.68 38.28
CA ILE A 150 -40.56 16.30 37.12
C ILE A 150 -39.36 17.25 37.01
N LEU A 151 -39.62 18.56 37.07
CA LEU A 151 -38.58 19.58 36.98
C LEU A 151 -37.60 19.48 38.16
N SER A 152 -38.09 19.34 39.38
CA SER A 152 -37.25 19.19 40.57
C SER A 152 -36.39 17.92 40.53
N SER A 153 -36.96 16.78 40.12
CA SER A 153 -36.22 15.52 39.94
C SER A 153 -35.09 15.68 38.92
N ASN A 154 -35.35 16.38 37.81
CA ASN A 154 -34.31 16.64 36.82
C ASN A 154 -33.23 17.58 37.36
N VAL A 155 -33.59 18.63 38.11
CA VAL A 155 -32.60 19.52 38.75
C VAL A 155 -31.70 18.75 39.72
N GLU A 156 -32.26 17.87 40.55
CA GLU A 156 -31.50 17.00 41.46
C GLU A 156 -30.46 16.13 40.72
N LYS A 157 -30.74 15.68 39.49
CA LYS A 157 -29.78 14.93 38.66
C LYS A 157 -28.57 15.78 38.26
N TYR A 158 -28.75 17.08 38.01
CA TYR A 158 -27.68 17.99 37.59
C TYR A 158 -26.84 18.51 38.76
N ASP A 159 -27.41 18.59 39.96
CA ASP A 159 -26.77 19.08 41.19
C ASP A 159 -25.56 18.24 41.67
N PHE A 160 -25.17 17.21 40.90
CA PHE A 160 -24.00 16.36 41.15
C PHE A 160 -22.83 16.56 40.19
N THR A 161 -22.94 17.36 39.13
CA THR A 161 -21.78 17.58 38.26
C THR A 161 -20.80 18.57 38.88
N ARG A 162 -19.50 18.20 38.92
CA ARG A 162 -18.42 19.05 39.48
C ARG A 162 -18.42 20.46 38.87
N LEU A 163 -18.73 20.55 37.57
CA LEU A 163 -18.84 21.79 36.81
C LEU A 163 -19.94 22.70 37.34
N PHE A 164 -21.08 22.14 37.73
CA PHE A 164 -22.21 22.88 38.31
C PHE A 164 -21.86 23.51 39.65
N LYS A 165 -21.27 22.71 40.53
CA LYS A 165 -20.81 23.20 41.84
C LYS A 165 -19.71 24.25 41.69
N GLU A 166 -18.76 24.05 40.78
CA GLU A 166 -17.71 25.03 40.50
C GLU A 166 -18.29 26.35 39.97
N PHE A 167 -19.27 26.31 39.07
CA PHE A 167 -19.93 27.49 38.51
C PHE A 167 -20.71 28.26 39.59
N PHE A 168 -21.58 27.59 40.35
CA PHE A 168 -22.38 28.25 41.40
C PHE A 168 -21.55 28.74 42.60
N ASN A 169 -20.42 28.10 42.88
CA ASN A 169 -19.47 28.62 43.87
C ASN A 169 -18.77 29.90 43.41
N GLN A 170 -18.63 30.11 42.09
CA GLN A 170 -18.06 31.32 41.50
C GLN A 170 -19.09 32.42 41.30
N HIS A 171 -20.38 32.05 41.22
CA HIS A 171 -21.52 32.93 41.04
C HIS A 171 -22.51 32.73 42.19
N GLU A 172 -22.10 33.10 43.41
CA GLU A 172 -22.94 32.96 44.62
C GLU A 172 -24.29 33.68 44.46
N GLU A 173 -24.35 34.77 43.68
CA GLU A 173 -25.61 35.46 43.35
C GLU A 173 -26.64 34.59 42.59
N LEU A 174 -26.18 33.59 41.84
CA LEU A 174 -27.02 32.63 41.11
C LEU A 174 -27.29 31.34 41.91
N ASN A 175 -26.59 31.16 43.03
CA ASN A 175 -26.67 29.98 43.89
C ASN A 175 -27.93 30.00 44.81
N GLY A 176 -28.76 31.02 44.69
CA GLY A 176 -30.02 31.16 45.43
C GLY A 176 -31.16 30.34 44.81
N ASN A 177 -32.10 29.90 45.66
CA ASN A 177 -33.43 29.45 45.22
C ASN A 177 -34.31 30.65 44.79
N ILE A 178 -33.73 31.63 44.10
CA ILE A 178 -34.35 32.89 43.77
C ILE A 178 -34.40 32.98 42.26
N LEU A 179 -35.63 33.07 41.73
CA LEU A 179 -35.86 33.32 40.33
C LEU A 179 -35.45 34.77 40.01
N PRO A 180 -34.67 35.05 38.95
CA PRO A 180 -34.44 36.43 38.53
C PRO A 180 -35.77 37.14 38.26
N ASP A 181 -35.95 38.37 38.78
CA ASP A 181 -37.19 39.15 38.67
C ASP A 181 -37.66 39.38 37.22
N THR A 182 -36.78 39.21 36.24
CA THR A 182 -37.03 39.39 34.81
C THR A 182 -36.87 38.10 34.00
N PHE A 183 -36.92 36.93 34.65
CA PHE A 183 -36.77 35.67 33.92
C PHE A 183 -37.99 35.37 33.06
N ASP A 184 -37.77 35.37 31.75
CA ASP A 184 -38.69 34.85 30.75
C ASP A 184 -38.01 33.64 30.08
N PRO A 185 -38.60 32.43 30.14
CA PRO A 185 -38.05 31.24 29.51
C PRO A 185 -37.76 31.42 28.01
N ASP A 186 -38.67 32.05 27.27
CA ASP A 186 -38.56 32.19 25.82
C ASP A 186 -37.38 33.09 25.46
N ASP A 187 -37.25 34.23 26.14
CA ASP A 187 -36.11 35.13 25.97
C ASP A 187 -34.80 34.45 26.39
N PHE A 188 -34.79 33.71 27.49
CA PHE A 188 -33.60 33.02 27.98
C PHE A 188 -33.08 32.00 26.96
N PHE A 189 -33.93 31.06 26.52
CA PHE A 189 -33.50 30.01 25.60
C PHE A 189 -33.19 30.55 24.20
N THR A 190 -33.88 31.58 23.73
CA THR A 190 -33.58 32.24 22.44
C THR A 190 -32.21 32.91 22.43
N ASN A 191 -31.78 33.46 23.58
CA ASN A 191 -30.46 34.08 23.70
C ASN A 191 -29.33 33.07 23.85
N VAL A 192 -29.61 31.88 24.38
CA VAL A 192 -28.60 30.83 24.63
C VAL A 192 -28.44 29.88 23.45
N TYR A 193 -29.53 29.57 22.71
CA TYR A 193 -29.53 28.57 21.64
C TYR A 193 -29.85 29.20 20.28
N GLU A 194 -29.01 28.92 19.28
CA GLU A 194 -29.31 29.26 17.87
C GLU A 194 -30.47 28.42 17.30
N ASP A 195 -30.70 27.23 17.87
CA ASP A 195 -31.72 26.27 17.45
C ASP A 195 -32.42 25.71 18.70
N LEU A 196 -33.65 26.17 18.93
CA LEU A 196 -34.44 25.83 20.12
C LEU A 196 -34.83 24.36 20.18
N GLU A 197 -34.85 23.63 19.05
CA GLU A 197 -35.11 22.18 19.04
C GLU A 197 -34.00 21.38 19.71
N LYS A 198 -32.83 21.99 19.93
CA LYS A 198 -31.72 21.36 20.64
C LYS A 198 -31.84 21.47 22.15
N SER A 199 -32.74 22.33 22.67
CA SER A 199 -32.88 22.47 24.11
C SER A 199 -33.59 21.26 24.72
N TYR A 200 -32.89 20.54 25.59
CA TYR A 200 -33.47 19.47 26.41
C TYR A 200 -34.65 19.98 27.24
N VAL A 201 -34.51 21.16 27.87
CA VAL A 201 -35.56 21.72 28.72
C VAL A 201 -36.79 22.08 27.92
N LEU A 202 -36.65 22.72 26.76
CA LEU A 202 -37.81 23.05 25.92
C LEU A 202 -38.48 21.81 25.34
N ASN A 203 -37.72 20.79 24.96
CA ASN A 203 -38.30 19.53 24.50
C ASN A 203 -39.02 18.80 25.65
N LEU A 204 -38.44 18.80 26.85
CA LEU A 204 -39.10 18.31 28.06
C LEU A 204 -40.42 19.06 28.31
N LEU A 205 -40.51 20.36 28.03
CA LEU A 205 -41.76 21.11 28.21
C LEU A 205 -42.78 20.80 27.09
N LYS A 206 -42.34 20.64 25.84
CA LYS A 206 -43.19 20.30 24.69
C LYS A 206 -43.84 18.92 24.81
N ASP A 207 -43.12 17.93 25.34
CA ASP A 207 -43.62 16.57 25.52
C ASP A 207 -44.82 16.49 26.49
N PHE A 208 -45.06 17.55 27.27
CA PHE A 208 -46.16 17.66 28.24
C PHE A 208 -47.29 18.59 27.77
N ASP A 209 -47.31 18.99 26.50
CA ASP A 209 -48.38 19.80 25.88
C ASP A 209 -48.63 21.12 26.65
N LEU A 210 -47.55 21.77 27.09
CA LEU A 210 -47.58 22.90 28.04
C LEU A 210 -47.80 24.28 27.41
N ASP A 211 -48.26 24.35 26.16
CA ASP A 211 -48.49 25.63 25.45
C ASP A 211 -49.51 26.56 26.16
N ASP A 212 -50.19 26.11 27.23
CA ASP A 212 -51.29 26.82 27.89
C ASP A 212 -51.21 26.91 29.44
N PHE A 213 -50.06 26.62 30.08
CA PHE A 213 -49.94 26.66 31.56
C PHE A 213 -49.27 27.92 32.12
N ASN A 214 -49.90 28.52 33.14
CA ASN A 214 -49.25 29.47 34.05
C ASN A 214 -48.25 28.71 34.94
N PHE A 215 -46.95 28.80 34.63
CA PHE A 215 -45.90 28.27 35.50
C PHE A 215 -45.93 28.93 36.86
N SER A 216 -45.77 28.14 37.93
CA SER A 216 -45.51 28.72 39.25
C SER A 216 -44.09 29.32 39.30
N ASP A 217 -43.83 30.24 40.23
CA ASP A 217 -42.49 30.78 40.46
C ASP A 217 -41.45 29.67 40.72
N GLN A 218 -41.90 28.56 41.32
CA GLN A 218 -41.07 27.40 41.59
C GLN A 218 -40.76 26.59 40.32
N ASP A 219 -41.72 26.45 39.40
CA ASP A 219 -41.49 25.81 38.11
C ASP A 219 -40.52 26.64 37.26
N LEU A 220 -40.74 27.96 37.20
CA LEU A 220 -39.84 28.88 36.52
C LEU A 220 -38.42 28.81 37.09
N LEU A 221 -38.29 28.68 38.41
CA LEU A 221 -36.98 28.54 39.07
C LEU A 221 -36.29 27.24 38.63
N PHE A 222 -37.00 26.13 38.53
CA PHE A 222 -36.42 24.88 38.06
C PHE A 222 -36.09 24.91 36.57
N ILE A 223 -36.95 25.50 35.74
CA ILE A 223 -36.69 25.72 34.30
C ILE A 223 -35.42 26.55 34.13
N PHE A 224 -35.28 27.65 34.89
CA PHE A 224 -34.07 28.48 34.88
C PHE A 224 -32.83 27.66 35.26
N LYS A 225 -32.88 26.89 36.35
CA LYS A 225 -31.75 26.06 36.79
C LYS A 225 -31.35 25.00 35.74
N LEU A 226 -32.33 24.35 35.13
CA LEU A 226 -32.08 23.37 34.07
C LEU A 226 -31.51 24.03 32.81
N GLY A 227 -32.07 25.17 32.39
CA GLY A 227 -31.60 25.90 31.22
C GLY A 227 -30.18 26.42 31.40
N LEU A 228 -29.85 26.91 32.59
CA LEU A 228 -28.50 27.31 32.96
C LEU A 228 -27.55 26.10 32.95
N ALA A 229 -28.04 24.91 33.31
CA ALA A 229 -27.26 23.68 33.23
C ALA A 229 -26.92 23.25 31.83
N GLU A 230 -27.90 23.33 30.98
CA GLU A 230 -27.76 23.03 29.59
C GLU A 230 -26.81 24.01 28.90
N ALA A 231 -26.91 25.31 29.21
CA ALA A 231 -26.03 26.37 28.69
C ALA A 231 -24.55 26.12 29.04
N ILE A 232 -24.26 25.84 30.31
CA ILE A 232 -22.89 25.55 30.78
C ILE A 232 -22.33 24.31 30.08
N TYR A 233 -23.15 23.27 29.93
CA TYR A 233 -22.72 22.04 29.27
C TYR A 233 -22.39 22.28 27.80
N HIS A 234 -23.25 23.03 27.09
CA HIS A 234 -23.04 23.41 25.70
C HIS A 234 -21.73 24.20 25.52
N ASP A 235 -21.49 25.21 26.36
CA ASP A 235 -20.25 26.01 26.30
C ASP A 235 -18.99 25.18 26.57
N VAL A 236 -19.04 24.24 27.52
CA VAL A 236 -17.92 23.34 27.82
C VAL A 236 -17.64 22.38 26.66
N GLU A 237 -18.67 21.83 26.00
CA GLU A 237 -18.48 21.00 24.81
C GLU A 237 -17.92 21.79 23.63
N GLN A 238 -18.44 22.99 23.37
CA GLN A 238 -17.92 23.88 22.35
C GLN A 238 -16.44 24.21 22.61
N LEU A 239 -16.06 24.52 23.86
CA LEU A 239 -14.66 24.77 24.23
C LEU A 239 -13.76 23.55 24.00
N LYS A 240 -14.24 22.32 24.28
CA LYS A 240 -13.49 21.08 23.98
C LYS A 240 -13.30 20.89 22.48
N ILE A 241 -14.32 21.15 21.67
CA ILE A 241 -14.25 21.06 20.21
C ILE A 241 -13.23 22.07 19.67
N HIS A 242 -13.31 23.33 20.12
CA HIS A 242 -12.37 24.38 19.73
C HIS A 242 -10.92 24.04 20.12
N LYS A 243 -10.70 23.53 21.34
CA LYS A 243 -9.38 23.10 21.80
C LYS A 243 -8.82 21.95 20.95
N ASN A 244 -9.62 20.92 20.69
CA ASN A 244 -9.21 19.80 19.84
C ASN A 244 -8.88 20.24 18.41
N THR A 245 -9.60 21.24 17.90
CA THR A 245 -9.37 21.80 16.56
C THR A 245 -8.07 22.61 16.54
N ALA A 246 -7.81 23.41 17.59
CA ALA A 246 -6.56 24.14 17.76
C ALA A 246 -5.34 23.20 17.90
N ASP A 247 -5.48 22.12 18.69
CA ASP A 247 -4.43 21.12 18.88
C ASP A 247 -4.11 20.37 17.57
N LYS A 248 -5.13 20.04 16.77
CA LYS A 248 -4.95 19.47 15.42
C LYS A 248 -4.22 20.44 14.49
N ALA A 249 -4.61 21.72 14.49
CA ALA A 249 -3.96 22.74 13.67
C ALA A 249 -2.48 22.95 14.06
N LEU A 250 -2.17 22.90 15.37
CA LEU A 250 -0.78 22.93 15.87
C LEU A 250 0.02 21.70 15.39
N ALA A 251 -0.54 20.50 15.51
CA ALA A 251 0.13 19.28 15.06
C ALA A 251 0.37 19.27 13.53
N GLU A 252 -0.58 19.78 12.74
CA GLU A 252 -0.40 19.95 11.30
C GLU A 252 0.72 20.94 10.98
N ARG A 253 0.76 22.09 11.67
CA ARG A 253 1.83 23.09 11.51
C ARG A 253 3.20 22.49 11.78
N ASP A 254 3.36 21.77 12.89
CA ASP A 254 4.64 21.17 13.28
C ASP A 254 5.08 20.06 12.27
N SER A 255 4.11 19.30 11.73
CA SER A 255 4.35 18.33 10.64
C SER A 255 4.82 19.02 9.35
N PHE A 256 4.20 20.14 8.98
CA PHE A 256 4.63 20.95 7.84
C PHE A 256 6.04 21.52 8.05
N GLU A 257 6.33 22.04 9.24
CA GLU A 257 7.65 22.58 9.57
C GLU A 257 8.75 21.51 9.49
N SER A 258 8.47 20.29 9.98
CA SER A 258 9.36 19.15 9.82
C SER A 258 9.63 18.80 8.35
N LYS A 259 8.58 18.81 7.50
CA LYS A 259 8.73 18.59 6.05
C LYS A 259 9.57 19.69 5.39
N VAL A 260 9.34 20.96 5.74
CA VAL A 260 10.13 22.10 5.23
C VAL A 260 11.60 21.94 5.61
N ASN A 261 11.89 21.57 6.85
CA ASN A 261 13.26 21.33 7.32
C ASN A 261 13.92 20.15 6.57
N GLN A 262 13.17 19.07 6.33
CA GLN A 262 13.65 17.94 5.53
C GLN A 262 13.98 18.35 4.09
N PHE A 263 13.10 19.10 3.41
CA PHE A 263 13.34 19.59 2.06
C PHE A 263 14.53 20.56 2.00
N SER A 264 14.65 21.45 2.99
CA SER A 264 15.80 22.35 3.11
C SER A 264 17.12 21.58 3.20
N LYS A 265 17.16 20.54 4.04
CA LYS A 265 18.33 19.66 4.16
C LYS A 265 18.64 18.91 2.86
N GLN A 266 17.63 18.32 2.21
CA GLN A 266 17.80 17.65 0.92
C GLN A 266 18.34 18.59 -0.16
N ARG A 267 17.83 19.82 -0.22
CA ARG A 267 18.28 20.84 -1.17
C ARG A 267 19.74 21.24 -0.93
N LEU A 268 20.15 21.36 0.34
CA LEU A 268 21.54 21.62 0.70
C LEU A 268 22.46 20.47 0.27
N ASP A 269 22.07 19.22 0.54
CA ASP A 269 22.83 18.02 0.14
C ASP A 269 22.97 17.90 -1.37
N GLN A 270 21.88 18.15 -2.12
CA GLN A 270 21.92 18.18 -3.59
C GLN A 270 22.83 19.29 -4.12
N SER A 271 22.78 20.49 -3.52
CA SER A 271 23.67 21.59 -3.90
C SER A 271 25.14 21.23 -3.69
N ASN A 272 25.46 20.55 -2.59
CA ASN A 272 26.82 20.08 -2.31
C ASN A 272 27.27 19.02 -3.32
N LYS A 273 26.41 18.04 -3.65
CA LYS A 273 26.70 17.03 -4.67
C LYS A 273 26.96 17.64 -6.06
N ILE A 274 26.17 18.65 -6.45
CA ILE A 274 26.39 19.38 -7.71
C ILE A 274 27.76 20.06 -7.70
N LYS A 275 28.13 20.75 -6.61
CA LYS A 275 29.45 21.38 -6.49
C LYS A 275 30.61 20.39 -6.57
N GLU A 276 30.46 19.20 -5.99
CA GLU A 276 31.47 18.14 -6.09
C GLU A 276 31.59 17.62 -7.52
N LYS A 277 30.46 17.36 -8.19
CA LYS A 277 30.43 16.91 -9.59
C LYS A 277 31.01 17.96 -10.53
N ASP A 278 30.77 19.24 -10.29
CA ASP A 278 31.39 20.32 -11.07
C ASP A 278 32.91 20.36 -10.93
N LYS A 279 33.44 20.07 -9.72
CA LYS A 279 34.89 19.95 -9.51
C LYS A 279 35.46 18.76 -10.27
N GLU A 280 34.79 17.61 -10.22
CA GLU A 280 35.17 16.39 -10.92
C GLU A 280 35.19 16.61 -12.45
N ILE A 281 34.15 17.23 -13.01
CA ILE A 281 34.06 17.59 -14.44
C ILE A 281 35.22 18.51 -14.84
N LYS A 282 35.56 19.52 -14.02
CA LYS A 282 36.69 20.42 -14.30
C LYS A 282 38.02 19.69 -14.31
N GLN A 283 38.23 18.73 -13.40
CA GLN A 283 39.45 17.91 -13.37
C GLN A 283 39.55 16.99 -14.59
N LEU A 284 38.47 16.29 -14.93
CA LEU A 284 38.37 15.43 -16.12
C LEU A 284 38.64 16.23 -17.41
N ASN A 285 38.02 17.40 -17.56
CA ASN A 285 38.25 18.26 -18.73
C ASN A 285 39.71 18.73 -18.83
N ALA A 286 40.34 19.06 -17.69
CA ALA A 286 41.75 19.44 -17.66
C ALA A 286 42.66 18.26 -18.04
N GLN A 287 42.35 17.05 -17.60
CA GLN A 287 43.07 15.83 -17.96
C GLN A 287 42.91 15.51 -19.44
N HIS A 288 41.69 15.48 -19.96
CA HIS A 288 41.40 15.23 -21.36
C HIS A 288 42.11 16.24 -22.29
N LYS A 289 42.19 17.52 -21.88
CA LYS A 289 42.95 18.54 -22.61
C LYS A 289 44.46 18.27 -22.64
N LYS A 290 45.03 17.68 -21.58
CA LYS A 290 46.44 17.26 -21.56
C LYS A 290 46.65 16.06 -22.47
N GLU A 291 45.80 15.05 -22.38
CA GLU A 291 45.86 13.84 -23.20
C GLU A 291 45.75 14.16 -24.69
N LEU A 292 44.81 15.02 -25.09
CA LEU A 292 44.68 15.51 -26.47
C LEU A 292 45.96 16.19 -26.98
N LYS A 293 46.64 16.98 -26.15
CA LYS A 293 47.93 17.58 -26.52
C LYS A 293 49.01 16.53 -26.73
N THR A 294 49.08 15.53 -25.85
CA THR A 294 50.06 14.43 -25.97
C THR A 294 49.83 13.63 -27.26
N VAL A 295 48.59 13.24 -27.54
CA VAL A 295 48.22 12.53 -28.77
C VAL A 295 48.54 13.35 -30.02
N SER A 296 48.27 14.66 -29.99
CA SER A 296 48.63 15.57 -31.10
C SER A 296 50.13 15.58 -31.36
N LEU A 297 50.95 15.66 -30.30
CA LEU A 297 52.42 15.62 -30.39
C LEU A 297 52.94 14.28 -30.93
N GLU A 298 52.35 13.17 -30.49
CA GLU A 298 52.72 11.83 -30.97
C GLU A 298 52.35 11.64 -32.45
N ASN A 299 51.16 12.08 -32.86
CA ASN A 299 50.75 12.05 -34.26
C ASN A 299 51.67 12.89 -35.16
N GLU A 300 52.12 14.04 -34.69
CA GLU A 300 53.08 14.87 -35.43
C GLU A 300 54.43 14.16 -35.61
N LYS A 301 54.95 13.54 -34.55
CA LYS A 301 56.17 12.71 -34.61
C LYS A 301 56.01 11.53 -35.56
N LEU A 302 54.87 10.84 -35.49
CA LEU A 302 54.58 9.71 -36.36
C LEU A 302 54.53 10.15 -37.82
N ARG A 303 53.90 11.29 -38.12
CA ARG A 303 53.83 11.86 -39.46
C ARG A 303 55.22 12.18 -40.02
N GLN A 304 56.09 12.78 -39.21
CA GLN A 304 57.49 13.04 -39.59
C GLN A 304 58.26 11.74 -39.86
N SER A 305 58.02 10.69 -39.07
CA SER A 305 58.63 9.37 -39.28
C SER A 305 58.15 8.71 -40.58
N MET A 306 56.84 8.73 -40.84
CA MET A 306 56.24 8.22 -42.07
C MET A 306 56.77 8.93 -43.32
N GLU A 307 56.97 10.25 -43.24
CA GLU A 307 57.54 11.03 -44.33
C GLU A 307 58.99 10.60 -44.63
N LYS A 308 59.81 10.38 -43.60
CA LYS A 308 61.17 9.83 -43.76
C LYS A 308 61.16 8.46 -44.44
N VAL A 309 60.35 7.52 -43.96
CA VAL A 309 60.22 6.17 -44.54
C VAL A 309 59.75 6.24 -46.00
N THR A 310 58.84 7.17 -46.32
CA THR A 310 58.36 7.35 -47.69
C THR A 310 59.48 7.84 -48.62
N ILE A 311 60.34 8.74 -48.16
CA ILE A 311 61.51 9.22 -48.91
C ILE A 311 62.51 8.07 -49.12
N GLU A 312 62.82 7.30 -48.09
CA GLU A 312 63.72 6.14 -48.16
C GLU A 312 63.21 5.07 -49.15
N ASN A 313 61.92 4.74 -49.10
CA ASN A 313 61.32 3.80 -50.04
C ASN A 313 61.35 4.29 -51.49
N LYS A 314 61.14 5.59 -51.73
CA LYS A 314 61.29 6.16 -53.08
C LYS A 314 62.71 6.01 -53.61
N GLN A 315 63.72 6.22 -52.76
CA GLN A 315 65.13 6.05 -53.13
C GLN A 315 65.46 4.57 -53.42
N LEU A 316 64.95 3.64 -52.63
CA LEU A 316 65.14 2.20 -52.84
C LEU A 316 64.49 1.72 -54.14
N ASN A 317 63.27 2.14 -54.44
CA ASN A 317 62.57 1.75 -55.67
C ASN A 317 63.26 2.30 -56.93
N GLN A 318 63.78 3.53 -56.89
CA GLN A 318 64.59 4.09 -57.99
C GLN A 318 65.89 3.31 -58.23
N ASN A 319 66.45 2.67 -57.20
CA ASN A 319 67.64 1.82 -57.33
C ASN A 319 67.30 0.40 -57.84
N GLN A 320 66.10 -0.12 -57.58
CA GLN A 320 65.66 -1.43 -58.05
C GLN A 320 65.25 -1.46 -59.53
N GLU A 321 64.74 -0.36 -60.10
CA GLU A 321 64.38 -0.31 -61.53
C GLU A 321 65.58 -0.49 -62.50
N LYS A 322 66.82 -0.44 -62.00
CA LYS A 322 68.05 -0.64 -62.80
C LYS A 322 68.53 -2.08 -62.95
N MET A 323 67.86 -3.07 -62.36
CA MET A 323 68.19 -4.49 -62.53
C MET A 323 67.04 -5.26 -63.19
N GLN A 324 66.94 -5.18 -64.52
CA GLN A 324 66.20 -6.16 -65.32
C GLN A 324 67.13 -7.31 -65.68
N PHE A 325 66.86 -8.51 -65.17
CA PHE A 325 67.53 -9.74 -65.58
C PHE A 325 66.64 -10.47 -66.60
N ASN A 326 66.94 -10.35 -67.89
CA ASN A 326 66.44 -11.29 -68.90
C ASN A 326 67.39 -12.48 -68.94
N LEU A 327 66.97 -13.61 -68.35
CA LEU A 327 67.75 -14.85 -68.33
C LEU A 327 67.55 -15.71 -69.59
N PHE A 328 66.48 -15.46 -70.34
CA PHE A 328 66.19 -16.08 -71.63
C PHE A 328 66.38 -15.09 -72.77
N ASN A 329 66.89 -15.58 -73.88
CA ASN A 329 67.11 -14.80 -75.09
C ASN A 329 66.07 -15.16 -76.15
N ASP A 330 65.89 -14.28 -77.13
CA ASP A 330 64.95 -14.48 -78.25
C ASP A 330 65.22 -15.75 -79.08
N GLU A 331 66.40 -16.36 -78.92
CA GLU A 331 66.87 -17.54 -79.63
C GLU A 331 66.52 -18.87 -78.93
N ASP A 332 66.00 -18.83 -77.70
CA ASP A 332 65.70 -20.04 -76.93
C ASP A 332 64.62 -20.90 -77.62
N GLN A 333 64.82 -22.23 -77.60
CA GLN A 333 64.06 -23.19 -78.40
C GLN A 333 62.77 -23.69 -77.70
N PHE A 334 62.08 -22.82 -76.97
CA PHE A 334 60.79 -23.14 -76.34
C PHE A 334 59.74 -22.06 -76.58
N PHE A 335 58.49 -22.41 -76.31
CA PHE A 335 57.40 -21.45 -76.18
C PHE A 335 56.65 -21.68 -74.87
N PHE A 336 56.18 -20.62 -74.24
CA PHE A 336 55.34 -20.68 -73.05
C PHE A 336 53.92 -20.24 -73.39
N MET A 337 52.97 -21.16 -73.25
CA MET A 337 51.57 -20.94 -73.52
C MET A 337 50.81 -20.65 -72.22
N THR A 338 50.18 -19.48 -72.11
CA THR A 338 49.42 -19.09 -70.91
C THR A 338 48.11 -18.38 -71.24
N ARG A 339 47.14 -18.50 -70.32
CA ARG A 339 45.88 -17.74 -70.30
C ARG A 339 45.98 -16.46 -69.48
N ALA A 340 47.00 -16.33 -68.63
CA ALA A 340 47.16 -15.18 -67.75
C ALA A 340 47.69 -13.96 -68.52
N ASN A 341 47.49 -12.77 -67.95
CA ASN A 341 47.94 -11.51 -68.55
C ASN A 341 49.46 -11.57 -68.81
N GLN A 342 49.87 -11.44 -70.08
CA GLN A 342 51.27 -11.54 -70.51
C GLN A 342 52.20 -10.66 -69.66
N SER A 343 51.73 -9.48 -69.25
CA SER A 343 52.51 -8.54 -68.42
C SER A 343 53.07 -9.11 -67.12
N SER A 344 52.45 -10.14 -66.55
CA SER A 344 52.95 -10.84 -65.36
C SER A 344 54.21 -11.68 -65.62
N PHE A 345 54.44 -12.07 -66.87
CA PHE A 345 55.57 -12.90 -67.31
C PHE A 345 56.64 -12.14 -68.08
N ASN A 346 56.31 -10.96 -68.62
CA ASN A 346 57.23 -10.13 -69.41
C ASN A 346 58.53 -9.74 -68.68
N LYS A 347 58.57 -9.84 -67.34
CA LYS A 347 59.78 -9.62 -66.53
C LYS A 347 60.73 -10.83 -66.50
N LEU A 348 60.27 -11.99 -66.95
CA LEU A 348 60.96 -13.27 -66.80
C LEU A 348 61.14 -13.99 -68.15
N ILE A 349 60.16 -13.92 -69.05
CA ILE A 349 60.17 -14.57 -70.37
C ILE A 349 59.99 -13.49 -71.45
N PRO A 350 60.85 -13.44 -72.47
CA PRO A 350 60.69 -12.57 -73.63
C PRO A 350 59.31 -12.72 -74.30
N ASN A 351 58.68 -11.61 -74.69
CA ASN A 351 57.31 -11.59 -75.20
C ASN A 351 57.10 -12.44 -76.46
N ASN A 352 58.13 -12.57 -77.30
CA ASN A 352 58.12 -13.41 -78.50
C ASN A 352 58.07 -14.92 -78.20
N LEU A 353 58.45 -15.35 -77.00
CA LEU A 353 58.35 -16.74 -76.54
C LEU A 353 57.02 -17.03 -75.83
N ILE A 354 56.19 -16.01 -75.59
CA ILE A 354 54.89 -16.17 -74.91
C ILE A 354 53.77 -16.27 -75.95
N ILE A 355 52.99 -17.33 -75.85
CA ILE A 355 51.81 -17.57 -76.68
C ILE A 355 50.57 -17.49 -75.78
N SER A 356 49.59 -16.69 -76.15
CA SER A 356 48.31 -16.65 -75.44
C SER A 356 47.29 -17.58 -76.09
N TYR A 357 46.57 -18.34 -75.27
CA TYR A 357 45.48 -19.21 -75.75
C TYR A 357 44.14 -18.72 -75.20
N ASP A 358 43.09 -18.76 -76.05
CA ASP A 358 41.73 -18.36 -75.70
C ASP A 358 40.83 -19.61 -75.64
N PRO A 359 40.21 -19.93 -74.49
CA PRO A 359 39.40 -21.13 -74.31
C PRO A 359 38.11 -21.18 -75.16
N ASP A 360 37.65 -20.04 -75.70
CA ASP A 360 36.38 -19.98 -76.44
C ASP A 360 36.54 -20.33 -77.94
N THR A 361 37.78 -20.57 -78.41
CA THR A 361 38.03 -21.09 -79.76
C THR A 361 38.57 -22.53 -79.69
N SER A 362 38.32 -23.32 -80.74
CA SER A 362 38.88 -24.68 -80.82
C SER A 362 40.42 -24.65 -80.78
N PHE A 363 41.02 -25.41 -79.86
CA PHE A 363 42.49 -25.53 -79.74
C PHE A 363 43.13 -25.91 -81.08
N SER A 364 42.47 -26.82 -81.82
CA SER A 364 42.91 -27.26 -83.15
C SER A 364 42.94 -26.13 -84.19
N GLU A 365 42.17 -25.05 -83.97
CA GLU A 365 42.12 -23.88 -84.86
C GLU A 365 43.12 -22.81 -84.50
N GLN A 366 43.29 -22.51 -83.20
CA GLN A 366 44.27 -21.53 -82.72
C GLN A 366 45.72 -21.97 -82.97
N PHE A 367 45.95 -23.29 -83.00
CA PHE A 367 47.29 -23.86 -83.02
C PHE A 367 47.56 -24.71 -84.26
N LYS A 368 46.95 -24.33 -85.41
CA LYS A 368 47.17 -24.99 -86.70
C LYS A 368 48.65 -24.99 -87.11
N SER A 369 49.39 -23.94 -86.80
CA SER A 369 50.77 -23.67 -87.24
C SER A 369 51.79 -23.63 -86.11
N LEU A 370 51.66 -24.47 -85.07
CA LEU A 370 52.71 -24.59 -84.05
C LEU A 370 54.00 -25.16 -84.67
N PRO A 371 55.18 -24.61 -84.34
CA PRO A 371 56.45 -25.15 -84.84
C PRO A 371 56.71 -26.54 -84.24
N ASN A 372 56.92 -27.54 -85.10
CA ASN A 372 57.10 -28.93 -84.66
C ASN A 372 58.45 -29.19 -83.94
N ASN A 373 59.39 -28.24 -83.98
CA ASN A 373 60.77 -28.45 -83.53
C ASN A 373 61.10 -27.74 -82.20
N ARG A 374 60.11 -27.31 -81.41
CA ARG A 374 60.33 -26.59 -80.14
C ARG A 374 59.48 -27.17 -79.01
N LEU A 375 60.02 -27.09 -77.78
CA LEU A 375 59.33 -27.55 -76.58
C LEU A 375 58.25 -26.54 -76.16
N LEU A 376 57.02 -27.01 -75.94
CA LEU A 376 55.91 -26.18 -75.51
C LEU A 376 55.64 -26.35 -74.01
N PHE A 377 55.83 -25.29 -73.24
CA PHE A 377 55.40 -25.24 -71.83
C PHE A 377 54.01 -24.66 -71.72
N ILE A 378 53.12 -25.32 -70.98
CA ILE A 378 51.70 -24.97 -70.94
C ILE A 378 51.26 -24.69 -69.50
N ASP A 379 50.75 -23.48 -69.26
CA ASP A 379 50.17 -23.08 -67.96
C ASP A 379 48.88 -23.84 -67.65
N ALA A 380 48.94 -24.72 -66.66
CA ALA A 380 47.85 -25.57 -66.24
C ALA A 380 46.95 -24.96 -65.15
N ASN A 381 47.28 -23.81 -64.57
CA ASN A 381 46.61 -23.27 -63.36
C ASN A 381 45.09 -23.05 -63.50
N LYS A 382 44.58 -22.97 -64.72
CA LYS A 382 43.15 -22.74 -65.02
C LYS A 382 42.61 -23.68 -66.10
N MET A 383 43.24 -24.83 -66.30
CA MET A 383 42.78 -25.86 -67.23
C MET A 383 41.97 -26.94 -66.51
N THR A 384 40.89 -27.39 -67.13
CA THR A 384 40.15 -28.59 -66.67
C THR A 384 40.82 -29.84 -67.23
N SER A 385 40.65 -31.00 -66.57
CA SER A 385 41.20 -32.28 -67.06
C SER A 385 40.71 -32.63 -68.47
N LYS A 386 39.47 -32.26 -68.82
CA LYS A 386 38.92 -32.43 -70.17
C LYS A 386 39.68 -31.59 -71.21
N LEU A 387 40.04 -30.35 -70.87
CA LEU A 387 40.82 -29.47 -71.75
C LEU A 387 42.26 -29.97 -71.87
N GLN A 388 42.88 -30.39 -70.77
CA GLN A 388 44.22 -30.99 -70.78
C GLN A 388 44.27 -32.20 -71.72
N MET A 389 43.34 -33.17 -71.56
CA MET A 389 43.28 -34.34 -72.46
C MET A 389 43.05 -33.95 -73.93
N THR A 390 42.28 -32.90 -74.20
CA THR A 390 42.05 -32.41 -75.57
C THR A 390 43.33 -31.84 -76.19
N ILE A 391 44.08 -31.08 -75.41
CA ILE A 391 45.37 -30.50 -75.79
C ILE A 391 46.40 -31.62 -76.00
N GLU A 392 46.52 -32.55 -75.06
CA GLU A 392 47.42 -33.71 -75.13
C GLU A 392 47.15 -34.54 -76.39
N ASN A 393 45.89 -34.87 -76.66
CA ASN A 393 45.51 -35.64 -77.86
C ASN A 393 45.91 -34.90 -79.15
N HIS A 394 45.74 -33.58 -79.21
CA HIS A 394 46.11 -32.79 -80.39
C HIS A 394 47.63 -32.71 -80.58
N LEU A 395 48.38 -32.46 -79.50
CA LEU A 395 49.84 -32.35 -79.55
C LEU A 395 50.50 -33.71 -79.84
N ASN A 396 49.97 -34.80 -79.26
CA ASN A 396 50.40 -36.16 -79.55
C ASN A 396 50.13 -36.53 -81.02
N TYR A 397 48.96 -36.19 -81.56
CA TYR A 397 48.63 -36.40 -82.98
C TYR A 397 49.62 -35.67 -83.92
N LYS A 398 50.04 -34.45 -83.55
CA LYS A 398 51.02 -33.65 -84.30
C LYS A 398 52.49 -33.96 -83.98
N LYS A 399 52.77 -34.85 -83.02
CA LYS A 399 54.11 -35.17 -82.51
C LYS A 399 54.90 -33.95 -82.02
N ILE A 400 54.24 -33.06 -81.28
CA ILE A 400 54.88 -31.88 -80.67
C ILE A 400 55.27 -32.23 -79.23
N SER A 401 56.50 -31.89 -78.82
CA SER A 401 56.96 -32.05 -77.43
C SER A 401 56.36 -30.96 -76.52
N TYR A 402 55.77 -31.35 -75.38
CA TYR A 402 55.19 -30.41 -74.43
C TYR A 402 55.36 -30.84 -72.97
N LYS A 403 55.27 -29.87 -72.05
CA LYS A 403 55.18 -30.08 -70.60
C LYS A 403 54.18 -29.10 -69.97
N PHE A 404 53.37 -29.58 -69.03
CA PHE A 404 52.50 -28.72 -68.24
C PHE A 404 53.23 -28.16 -67.02
N VAL A 405 53.06 -26.87 -66.75
CA VAL A 405 53.62 -26.15 -65.59
C VAL A 405 52.51 -25.46 -64.82
N SER A 406 52.65 -25.31 -63.50
CA SER A 406 51.64 -24.69 -62.63
C SER A 406 52.25 -24.02 -61.40
N GLY A 407 51.52 -23.08 -60.80
CA GLY A 407 51.95 -22.25 -59.67
C GLY A 407 51.95 -20.74 -59.98
N ALA A 408 52.54 -19.95 -59.07
CA ALA A 408 52.81 -18.53 -59.32
C ALA A 408 53.84 -18.33 -60.45
N PRO A 409 53.92 -17.15 -61.10
CA PRO A 409 54.84 -16.91 -62.23
C PRO A 409 56.29 -17.31 -61.95
N GLU A 410 56.81 -17.00 -60.76
CA GLU A 410 58.17 -17.34 -60.34
C GLU A 410 58.38 -18.86 -60.21
N THR A 411 57.35 -19.59 -59.76
CA THR A 411 57.38 -21.05 -59.63
C THR A 411 57.34 -21.72 -60.99
N MET A 412 56.47 -21.26 -61.89
CA MET A 412 56.41 -21.76 -63.27
C MET A 412 57.71 -21.49 -64.02
N PHE A 413 58.29 -20.30 -63.83
CA PHE A 413 59.61 -19.95 -64.37
C PHE A 413 60.71 -20.91 -63.92
N ARG A 414 60.77 -21.25 -62.63
CA ARG A 414 61.72 -22.26 -62.12
C ARG A 414 61.48 -23.65 -62.70
N GLN A 415 60.22 -24.05 -62.90
CA GLN A 415 59.89 -25.33 -63.54
C GLN A 415 60.36 -25.36 -65.00
N ILE A 416 60.16 -24.28 -65.75
CA ILE A 416 60.64 -24.14 -67.14
C ILE A 416 62.16 -24.28 -67.19
N ILE A 417 62.89 -23.53 -66.35
CA ILE A 417 64.36 -23.65 -66.25
C ILE A 417 64.76 -25.09 -65.95
N PHE A 418 64.15 -25.72 -64.94
CA PHE A 418 64.45 -27.09 -64.55
C PHE A 418 64.26 -28.09 -65.71
N TYR A 419 63.21 -27.94 -66.53
CA TYR A 419 62.96 -28.81 -67.68
C TYR A 419 63.88 -28.52 -68.88
N LEU A 420 64.42 -27.31 -69.00
CA LEU A 420 65.40 -26.95 -70.03
C LEU A 420 66.83 -27.37 -69.64
N GLU A 421 67.15 -27.35 -68.35
CA GLU A 421 68.44 -27.78 -67.81
C GLU A 421 68.55 -29.31 -67.64
N GLY A 422 67.42 -30.01 -67.55
CA GLY A 422 67.32 -31.47 -67.43
C GLY A 422 67.03 -32.18 -68.76
N ASP A 423 67.76 -33.26 -69.02
CA ASP A 423 67.77 -34.07 -70.25
C ASP A 423 66.36 -34.47 -70.74
N SER A 424 65.77 -33.67 -71.63
CA SER A 424 64.51 -33.97 -72.34
C SER A 424 64.76 -34.68 -73.67
N SER A 425 65.88 -35.40 -73.78
CA SER A 425 66.18 -36.35 -74.86
C SER A 425 65.51 -37.72 -74.70
N ASP A 426 64.96 -38.07 -73.52
CA ASP A 426 64.62 -39.47 -73.18
C ASP A 426 63.12 -39.75 -72.91
N GLU A 427 62.20 -38.87 -73.30
CA GLU A 427 60.75 -39.19 -73.34
C GLU A 427 60.13 -39.01 -74.75
N THR A 428 60.89 -39.35 -75.79
CA THR A 428 60.32 -39.61 -77.12
C THR A 428 59.77 -41.03 -77.21
N ASN A 429 58.44 -41.13 -77.39
CA ASN A 429 57.59 -42.30 -77.67
C ASN A 429 57.05 -43.11 -76.47
N LYS A 430 55.80 -42.82 -76.12
CA LYS A 430 54.77 -43.87 -76.05
C LYS A 430 53.60 -43.52 -76.94
#